data_AF-A0AAE1C688-F1
#
_entry.id   AF-A0AAE1C688-F1
#
_cell.length_a   1.000
_cell.length_b   1.000
_cell.length_c   1.000
_cell.angle_alpha   90.00
_cell.angle_beta   90.00
_cell.angle_gamma   90.00
#
_symmetry.space_group_name_H-M   'P 1'
#
loop_
_entity.id
_entity.type
_entity.pdbx_description
1 polymer ?
#
loop_
_entity_poly.entity_id
_entity_poly.type
_entity_poly.pdbx_seq_one_letter_code
_entity_poly.pdbx_strand_id
1 'polypeptide(L)'
;MTTTTPQKSRLLTLPAELRNTIYEHVLCSKGHILVRDGRSGHHHRPKCLLHTCQQIREEASPIYYTQNTFRHYVPDRGSASPPIRLWLFFWPAII
;
A
#
# COMPACT_ATOMS: atom_id res chain seq x y z
N MET A 1 0.32 -25.74 -27.40
CA MET A 1 1.39 -26.47 -26.67
C MET A 1 2.03 -25.48 -25.71
N THR A 2 1.65 -25.49 -24.43
CA THR A 2 2.22 -24.59 -23.42
C THR A 2 3.48 -25.23 -22.85
N THR A 3 4.64 -24.68 -23.16
CA THR A 3 5.92 -25.11 -22.58
C THR A 3 5.96 -24.66 -21.12
N THR A 4 5.59 -25.55 -20.20
CA THR A 4 5.63 -25.28 -18.76
C THR A 4 7.09 -25.25 -18.33
N THR A 5 7.65 -24.05 -18.17
CA THR A 5 8.95 -23.90 -17.51
C THR A 5 8.82 -24.42 -16.07
N PRO A 6 9.76 -25.26 -15.59
CA PRO A 6 9.66 -25.82 -14.26
C PRO A 6 9.69 -24.69 -13.23
N GLN A 7 8.60 -24.58 -12.47
CA GLN A 7 8.48 -23.56 -11.44
C GLN A 7 9.45 -23.89 -10.30
N LYS A 8 10.48 -23.05 -10.12
CA LYS A 8 11.55 -23.23 -9.14
C LYS A 8 11.14 -22.85 -7.71
N SER A 9 10.10 -22.03 -7.55
CA SER A 9 9.62 -21.59 -6.24
C SER A 9 8.70 -22.64 -5.62
N ARG A 10 9.08 -23.16 -4.44
CA ARG A 10 8.27 -24.12 -3.67
C ARG A 10 6.92 -23.54 -3.25
N LEU A 11 6.84 -22.22 -3.06
CA LEU A 11 5.59 -21.53 -2.73
C LEU A 11 4.61 -21.58 -3.91
N LEU A 12 5.11 -21.42 -5.14
CA LEU A 12 4.28 -21.43 -6.35
C LEU A 12 3.91 -22.84 -6.81
N THR A 13 4.53 -23.88 -6.23
CA THR A 13 4.12 -25.28 -6.39
C THR A 13 2.88 -25.62 -5.57
N LEU A 14 2.58 -24.86 -4.50
CA LEU A 14 1.42 -25.11 -3.66
C LEU A 14 0.11 -24.78 -4.40
N PRO A 15 -1.00 -25.47 -4.11
CA PRO A 15 -2.33 -25.08 -4.56
C PRO A 15 -2.68 -23.64 -4.15
N ALA A 16 -3.55 -22.99 -4.93
CA ALA A 16 -3.93 -21.59 -4.73
C ALA A 16 -4.52 -21.34 -3.33
N GLU A 17 -5.30 -22.27 -2.78
CA GLU A 17 -5.89 -22.14 -1.43
C GLU A 17 -4.81 -22.02 -0.35
N LEU A 18 -3.78 -22.87 -0.39
CA LEU A 18 -2.68 -22.81 0.58
C LEU A 18 -1.84 -21.55 0.41
N ARG A 19 -1.65 -21.08 -0.84
CA ARG A 19 -0.98 -19.80 -1.09
C ARG A 19 -1.77 -18.65 -0.47
N ASN A 20 -3.09 -18.64 -0.64
CA ASN A 20 -3.97 -17.62 -0.06
C ASN A 20 -3.86 -17.60 1.46
N THR A 21 -3.89 -18.75 2.14
CA THR A 21 -3.70 -18.81 3.61
C THR A 21 -2.35 -18.23 4.03
N ILE A 22 -1.27 -18.53 3.30
CA ILE A 22 0.06 -17.95 3.57
C ILE A 22 0.03 -16.43 3.36
N TYR A 23 -0.59 -15.96 2.28
CA TYR A 23 -0.74 -14.53 1.99
C TYR A 23 -1.51 -13.83 3.11
N GLU A 24 -2.62 -14.39 3.59
CA GLU A 24 -3.41 -13.84 4.68
C GLU A 24 -2.58 -13.72 5.98
N HIS A 25 -1.85 -14.76 6.35
CA HIS A 25 -1.00 -14.74 7.54
C HIS A 25 0.14 -13.70 7.49
N VAL A 26 0.69 -13.45 6.30
CA VAL A 26 1.82 -12.52 6.13
C VAL A 26 1.36 -11.08 5.92
N LEU A 27 0.25 -10.89 5.21
CA LEU A 27 -0.20 -9.58 4.72
C LEU A 27 -1.27 -8.94 5.60
N CYS A 28 -2.04 -9.72 6.36
CA CYS A 28 -3.12 -9.19 7.17
C CYS A 28 -2.66 -8.88 8.59
N SER A 29 -2.92 -7.64 9.01
CA SER A 29 -2.71 -7.22 10.39
C SER A 29 -4.04 -7.22 11.15
N LYS A 30 -4.03 -7.69 12.40
CA LYS A 30 -5.19 -7.58 13.31
C LYS A 30 -5.52 -6.13 13.69
N GLY A 31 -4.63 -5.18 13.39
CA GLY A 31 -4.79 -3.76 13.68
C GLY A 31 -4.77 -2.88 12.43
N HIS A 32 -4.79 -1.56 12.64
CA HIS A 32 -4.72 -0.61 11.55
C HIS A 32 -3.29 -0.48 11.00
N ILE A 33 -3.15 -0.56 9.68
CA ILE A 33 -1.90 -0.24 9.00
C ILE A 33 -1.80 1.26 8.88
N LEU A 34 -0.81 1.85 9.56
CA LEU A 34 -0.56 3.28 9.47
C LEU A 34 0.15 3.60 8.15
N VAL A 35 -0.48 4.39 7.30
CA VAL A 35 0.17 4.95 6.12
C VAL A 35 0.92 6.21 6.59
N ARG A 36 2.17 6.03 7.03
CA ARG A 36 3.04 7.18 7.35
C ARG A 36 3.67 7.73 6.08
N ASP A 37 3.69 9.05 5.97
CA ASP A 37 4.50 9.75 4.97
C ASP A 37 5.98 9.37 5.21
N GLY A 38 6.71 9.08 4.13
CA GLY A 38 7.97 8.31 4.09
C GLY A 38 9.19 8.83 4.87
N ARG A 39 9.00 9.73 5.85
CA ARG A 39 10.05 10.27 6.74
C ARG A 39 10.25 9.45 8.01
N SER A 40 9.28 8.61 8.38
CA SER A 40 9.38 7.78 9.57
C SER A 40 9.69 6.34 9.14
N GLY A 41 10.94 5.90 9.31
CA GLY A 41 11.52 4.65 8.79
C GLY A 41 10.94 3.33 9.30
N HIS A 42 9.68 3.31 9.74
CA HIS A 42 8.96 2.10 10.10
C HIS A 42 8.27 1.56 8.85
N HIS A 43 9.05 0.89 8.00
CA HIS A 43 8.50 0.13 6.88
C HIS A 43 7.59 -0.96 7.45
N HIS A 44 6.28 -0.75 7.36
CA HIS A 44 5.33 -1.82 7.62
C HIS A 44 5.73 -2.99 6.71
N ARG A 45 5.99 -4.14 7.34
CA ARG A 45 6.53 -5.36 6.73
C ARG A 45 5.69 -6.00 5.60
N PRO A 46 4.37 -5.78 5.40
CA PRO A 46 3.64 -6.60 4.42
C PRO A 46 3.99 -6.30 2.96
N LYS A 47 4.65 -5.18 2.65
CA LYS A 47 4.95 -4.82 1.25
C LYS A 47 5.98 -5.73 0.58
N CYS A 48 6.94 -6.29 1.32
CA CYS A 48 8.06 -7.01 0.70
C CYS A 48 7.60 -8.22 -0.14
N LEU A 49 6.56 -8.92 0.29
CA LEU A 49 5.99 -10.06 -0.44
C LEU A 49 5.40 -9.63 -1.79
N LEU A 50 4.68 -8.50 -1.82
CA LEU A 50 4.09 -7.91 -3.03
C LEU A 50 5.14 -7.38 -4.03
N HIS A 51 6.42 -7.33 -3.65
CA HIS A 51 7.53 -6.91 -4.50
C HIS A 51 8.36 -8.08 -5.05
N THR A 52 8.02 -9.34 -4.74
CA THR A 52 8.81 -10.51 -5.14
C THR A 52 8.69 -10.86 -6.61
N CYS A 53 7.49 -11.21 -7.09
CA CYS A 53 7.22 -11.51 -8.50
C CYS A 53 5.80 -11.09 -8.92
N GLN A 54 5.56 -11.04 -10.24
CA GLN A 54 4.27 -10.63 -10.82
C GLN A 54 3.12 -11.52 -10.34
N GLN A 55 3.31 -12.85 -10.35
CA GLN A 55 2.27 -13.79 -9.92
C GLN A 55 1.84 -13.56 -8.46
N ILE A 56 2.80 -13.46 -7.53
CA ILE A 56 2.50 -13.22 -6.11
C ILE A 56 1.81 -11.86 -5.95
N ARG A 57 2.24 -10.84 -6.69
CA ARG A 57 1.59 -9.53 -6.65
C ARG A 57 0.14 -9.62 -7.10
N GLU A 58 -0.15 -10.28 -8.21
CA GLU A 58 -1.52 -10.42 -8.72
C GLU A 58 -2.43 -11.18 -7.75
N GLU A 59 -1.95 -12.28 -7.19
CA GLU A 59 -2.73 -13.11 -6.26
C GLU A 59 -2.93 -12.43 -4.90
N ALA A 60 -1.89 -11.80 -4.36
CA ALA A 60 -1.88 -11.37 -2.96
C ALA A 60 -2.27 -9.89 -2.76
N SER A 61 -2.23 -9.06 -3.82
CA SER A 61 -2.67 -7.65 -3.72
C SER A 61 -4.14 -7.51 -3.30
N PRO A 62 -5.09 -8.28 -3.87
CA PRO A 62 -6.48 -8.22 -3.44
C PRO A 62 -6.63 -8.50 -1.95
N ILE A 63 -5.97 -9.55 -1.44
CA ILE A 63 -5.99 -9.92 -0.01
C ILE A 63 -5.48 -8.74 0.83
N TYR A 64 -4.31 -8.19 0.48
CA TYR A 64 -3.72 -7.09 1.23
C TYR A 64 -4.61 -5.84 1.28
N TYR A 65 -5.17 -5.41 0.14
CA TYR A 65 -5.92 -4.16 0.08
C TYR A 65 -7.38 -4.30 0.56
N THR A 66 -7.95 -5.50 0.55
CA THR A 66 -9.35 -5.71 0.99
C THR A 66 -9.47 -6.09 2.46
N GLN A 67 -8.54 -6.91 2.98
CA GLN A 67 -8.64 -7.44 4.34
C GLN A 67 -7.97 -6.55 5.39
N ASN A 68 -7.20 -5.53 4.99
CA ASN A 68 -6.57 -4.60 5.92
C ASN A 68 -7.30 -3.26 5.98
N THR A 69 -7.32 -2.67 7.18
CA THR A 69 -7.77 -1.28 7.36
C THR A 69 -6.57 -0.33 7.42
N PHE A 70 -6.51 0.61 6.49
CA PHE A 70 -5.46 1.62 6.43
C PHE A 70 -5.89 2.89 7.16
N ARG A 71 -4.99 3.47 7.95
CA ARG A 71 -5.16 4.78 8.57
C ARG A 71 -4.06 5.71 8.11
N HIS A 72 -4.43 6.83 7.49
CA HIS A 72 -3.48 7.90 7.17
C HIS A 72 -3.60 8.98 8.25
N TYR A 73 -2.47 9.37 8.82
CA TYR A 73 -2.42 10.53 9.71
C TYR A 73 -2.11 11.75 8.86
N VAL A 74 -3.12 12.59 8.64
CA VAL A 74 -2.92 13.93 8.10
C VAL A 74 -2.50 14.80 9.29
N PRO A 75 -1.22 15.20 9.41
CA PRO A 75 -0.86 16.19 10.41
C PRO A 75 -1.67 17.45 10.11
N ASP A 76 -2.34 17.97 11.14
CA ASP A 76 -2.93 19.30 11.07
C ASP A 76 -1.79 20.30 10.83
N ARG A 77 -1.56 20.63 9.55
CA ARG A 77 -0.71 21.74 9.16
C ARG A 77 -1.53 22.97 9.50
N GLY A 78 -1.56 23.28 10.80
CA GLY A 78 -2.59 24.07 11.44
C GLY A 78 -3.03 25.25 10.60
N SER A 79 -4.34 25.37 10.36
CA SER A 79 -5.16 26.59 10.17
C SER A 79 -4.55 27.86 9.53
N ALA A 80 -3.44 27.76 8.81
CA ALA A 80 -2.70 28.85 8.19
C ALA A 80 -2.79 28.74 6.66
N SER A 81 -3.79 28.01 6.16
CA SER A 81 -4.40 28.36 4.89
C SER A 81 -5.21 29.62 5.15
N PRO A 82 -4.74 30.82 4.78
CA PRO A 82 -5.60 31.98 4.84
C PRO A 82 -6.87 31.67 4.03
N PRO A 83 -8.06 32.05 4.51
CA PRO A 83 -9.29 31.85 3.75
C PRO A 83 -9.08 32.36 2.33
N ILE A 84 -9.66 31.67 1.33
CA ILE A 84 -9.53 31.98 -0.11
C ILE A 84 -9.73 33.48 -0.43
N ARG A 85 -10.41 34.22 0.46
CA ARG A 85 -10.52 35.69 0.46
C ARG A 85 -9.21 36.49 0.53
N LEU A 86 -8.11 35.96 1.06
CA LEU A 86 -6.82 36.69 1.14
C LEU A 86 -5.99 36.58 -0.15
N TRP A 87 -6.31 35.62 -1.03
CA TRP A 87 -5.67 35.50 -2.34
C TRP A 87 -6.06 36.65 -3.28
N LEU A 88 -7.24 37.25 -3.08
CA LEU A 88 -7.71 38.41 -3.83
C LEU A 88 -7.04 39.73 -3.42
N PHE A 89 -6.42 39.79 -2.23
CA PHE A 89 -5.70 40.99 -1.78
C PHE A 89 -4.22 41.00 -2.17
N PHE A 90 -3.65 39.84 -2.51
CA PHE A 90 -2.25 39.69 -2.91
C PHE A 90 -2.06 39.54 -4.44
N TRP A 91 -3.06 39.89 -5.25
CA TRP A 91 -2.85 40.13 -6.67
C TRP A 91 -2.62 41.63 -6.87
N PRO A 92 -1.38 42.12 -7.03
CA PRO A 92 -1.21 43.49 -7.49
C PRO A 92 -1.78 43.55 -8.90
N ALA A 93 -2.77 44.43 -9.08
CA ALA A 93 -3.18 44.89 -10.38
C ALA A 93 -1.92 45.34 -11.13
N ILE A 94 -1.56 44.61 -12.18
CA ILE A 94 -0.62 45.08 -13.19
C ILE A 94 -1.32 46.26 -13.87
N ILE A 95 -0.76 47.45 -13.69
CA ILE A 95 -1.03 48.66 -14.47
C ILE A 95 -0.57 48.42 -15.90
#